data_AF-A0A529UZQ3-F1
#
_entry.id   AF-A0A529UZQ3-F1
#
_cell.length_a   1.000
_cell.length_b   1.000
_cell.length_c   1.000
_cell.angle_alpha   90.00
_cell.angle_beta   90.00
_cell.angle_gamma   90.00
#
_symmetry.space_group_name_H-M   'P 1'
#
loop_
_entity.id
_entity.type
_entity.pdbx_description
1 polymer ?
#
loop_
_entity_poly.entity_id
_entity_poly.type
_entity_poly.pdbx_seq_one_letter_code
_entity_poly.pdbx_strand_id
1 'polypeptide(L)' 'MDENGPYREAYRLERIVRGAASIIVTFYSAKEALKIIPSLNDNYRLMQGDRQIWPSEGSSGRHR' A
#
# COMPACT_ATOMS: atom_id res chain seq x y z
N MET A 1 6.29 -0.22 -31.29
CA MET A 1 6.10 -1.41 -30.44
C MET A 1 6.29 -0.90 -29.04
N ASP A 2 5.19 -0.48 -28.43
CA ASP A 2 5.21 0.19 -27.13
C ASP A 2 4.84 -0.85 -26.09
N GLU A 3 5.85 -1.22 -25.29
CA GLU A 3 5.81 -2.21 -24.23
C GLU A 3 4.91 -1.75 -23.06
N ASN A 4 3.61 -1.58 -23.32
CA ASN A 4 2.59 -1.57 -22.27
C ASN A 4 2.42 -3.01 -21.76
N GLY A 5 3.43 -3.49 -21.05
CA GLY A 5 3.31 -4.66 -20.19
C GLY A 5 2.11 -4.47 -19.25
N PRO A 6 1.44 -5.55 -18.83
CA PRO A 6 0.17 -5.45 -18.13
C PRO A 6 0.40 -4.74 -16.80
N TYR A 7 0.10 -3.44 -16.76
CA TYR A 7 -0.05 -2.63 -15.56
C TYR A 7 -1.30 -3.15 -14.83
N ARG A 8 -1.25 -4.40 -14.38
CA ARG A 8 -2.23 -4.96 -13.45
C ARG A 8 -2.11 -4.09 -12.22
N GLU A 9 -3.25 -3.56 -11.80
CA GLU A 9 -3.44 -2.74 -10.60
C GLU A 9 -2.97 -3.50 -9.36
N ALA A 10 -1.66 -3.64 -9.18
CA ALA A 10 -1.05 -4.42 -8.14
C ALA A 10 -0.97 -3.58 -6.87
N TYR A 11 -1.31 -4.20 -5.75
CA TYR A 11 -1.24 -3.57 -4.46
C TYR A 11 0.17 -3.73 -3.91
N ARG A 12 0.84 -2.62 -3.63
CA ARG A 12 2.21 -2.58 -3.13
C ARG A 12 2.17 -2.29 -1.63
N LEU A 13 2.65 -3.23 -0.82
CA LEU A 13 2.93 -2.97 0.58
C LEU A 13 4.33 -2.39 0.69
N GLU A 14 4.42 -1.22 1.28
CA GLU A 14 5.67 -0.52 1.53
C GLU A 14 5.92 -0.42 3.02
N ARG A 15 7.19 -0.57 3.41
CA ARG A 15 7.66 -0.33 4.77
C ARG A 15 8.37 1.02 4.82
N ILE A 16 8.01 1.81 5.82
CA ILE A 16 8.59 3.13 6.11
C ILE A 16 9.64 2.95 7.20
N VAL A 17 10.89 3.30 6.88
CA VAL A 17 12.02 3.29 7.82
C VAL A 17 12.74 4.62 7.71
N ARG A 18 12.76 5.39 8.80
CA ARG A 18 13.41 6.73 8.86
C ARG A 18 12.96 7.68 7.73
N GLY A 19 11.67 7.63 7.38
CA GLY A 19 11.08 8.46 6.32
C GLY A 19 11.27 7.94 4.89
N ALA A 20 12.05 6.87 4.68
CA ALA A 20 12.16 6.21 3.40
C ALA A 20 11.14 5.07 3.27
N ALA A 21 10.40 5.04 2.17
CA ALA A 21 9.45 3.97 1.85
C ALA A 21 10.07 2.99 0.85
N SER A 22 10.00 1.69 1.16
CA SER A 22 10.47 0.62 0.28
C SER A 22 9.39 -0.43 0.09
N ILE A 23 9.17 -0.86 -1.15
CA ILE A 23 8.25 -1.96 -1.46
C ILE A 23 8.82 -3.26 -0.88
N ILE A 24 8.01 -3.95 -0.07
CA ILE A 24 8.37 -5.23 0.55
C ILE A 24 7.53 -6.39 0.04
N VAL A 25 6.30 -6.12 -0.43
CA VAL A 25 5.39 -7.14 -1.00
C VAL A 25 4.54 -6.51 -2.09
N THR A 26 4.26 -7.28 -3.15
CA THR A 26 3.29 -6.92 -4.19
C THR A 26 2.21 -7.99 -4.24
N PHE A 27 0.94 -7.58 -4.14
CA PHE A 27 -0.23 -8.43 -4.25
C PHE A 27 -0.93 -8.18 -5.59
N TYR A 28 -1.31 -9.25 -6.28
CA TYR A 28 -2.12 -9.19 -7.50
C TYR A 28 -3.62 -9.40 -7.23
N SER A 29 -4.00 -9.54 -5.95
CA SER A 29 -5.36 -9.73 -5.50
C SER A 29 -5.70 -8.70 -4.43
N ALA A 30 -6.75 -7.92 -4.68
CA ALA A 30 -7.29 -6.97 -3.70
C ALA A 30 -7.66 -7.67 -2.39
N LYS A 31 -8.21 -8.89 -2.46
CA LYS A 31 -8.62 -9.67 -1.28
C LYS A 31 -7.43 -9.97 -0.37
N GLU A 32 -6.29 -10.34 -0.93
CA GLU A 32 -5.08 -10.64 -0.15
C GLU A 32 -4.46 -9.37 0.41
N ALA A 33 -4.38 -8.31 -0.40
CA ALA A 33 -3.85 -7.01 0.00
C ALA A 33 -4.65 -6.36 1.15
N LEU A 34 -5.98 -6.46 1.12
CA LEU A 34 -6.82 -5.87 2.15
C LEU A 34 -6.83 -6.71 3.44
N LYS A 35 -6.61 -8.02 3.35
CA LYS A 35 -6.61 -8.93 4.51
C LYS A 35 -5.48 -8.61 5.50
N ILE A 36 -4.38 -8.03 5.03
CA ILE A 36 -3.23 -7.70 5.90
C ILE A 36 -3.41 -6.39 6.67
N ILE A 37 -4.37 -5.52 6.29
CA ILE A 37 -4.56 -4.19 6.89
C ILE A 37 -4.66 -4.24 8.43
N PRO A 38 -5.44 -5.15 9.05
CA PRO A 38 -5.55 -5.22 10.52
C PRO A 38 -4.24 -5.55 11.24
N SER A 39 -3.22 -6.05 10.52
CA SER A 39 -1.90 -6.40 11.05
C SER A 39 -0.85 -5.32 10.77
N LEU A 40 -1.20 -4.25 10.06
CA LEU A 40 -0.28 -3.15 9.76
C LEU A 40 -0.25 -2.13 10.90
N ASN A 41 0.91 -1.47 11.03
CA ASN A 41 1.12 -0.33 11.92
C ASN A 41 1.65 0.86 11.10
N ASP A 42 1.86 1.99 11.76
CA ASP A 42 2.22 3.26 11.10
C ASP A 42 3.54 3.23 10.31
N ASN A 43 4.35 2.18 10.46
CA ASN A 43 5.56 1.97 9.66
C ASN A 43 5.27 1.27 8.31
N TYR A 44 4.01 1.10 7.94
CA TYR A 44 3.63 0.49 6.68
C TYR A 44 2.63 1.37 5.94
N ARG A 45 2.62 1.26 4.62
CA ARG A 45 1.54 1.79 3.79
C ARG A 45 1.21 0.81 2.67
N LEU A 46 -0.07 0.74 2.33
CA LEU A 46 -0.56 -0.05 1.22
C LEU A 46 -0.94 0.90 0.08
N MET A 47 -0.34 0.70 -1.09
CA MET A 47 -0.55 1.50 -2.29
C MET A 47 -1.24 0.65 -3.38
N GLN A 48 -2.07 1.26 -4.22
CA GLN A 48 -2.59 0.68 -5.45
C GLN A 48 -2.28 1.66 -6.59
N GLY A 49 -1.32 1.33 -7.45
CA GLY A 49 -0.74 2.36 -8.33
C GLY A 49 -0.21 3.52 -7.47
N ASP A 50 -0.57 4.75 -7.82
CA ASP A 50 -0.16 5.95 -7.07
C ASP A 50 -1.11 6.31 -5.91
N ARG A 51 -2.18 5.53 -5.72
CA ARG A 51 -3.18 5.77 -4.69
C ARG A 51 -2.80 5.07 -3.39
N GLN A 52 -2.74 5.81 -2.28
CA GLN A 52 -2.61 5.21 -0.95
C GLN A 52 -3.96 4.64 -0.49
N ILE A 53 -3.99 3.34 -0.20
CA ILE A 53 -5.14 2.62 0.32
C ILE A 53 -5.12 2.60 1.85
N TRP A 54 -3.94 2.46 2.45
CA TRP A 54 -3.77 2.47 3.90
C TRP A 54 -2.43 3.10 4.32
N PRO A 55 -2.37 3.88 5.42
CA PRO A 55 -3.52 4.39 6.17
C PRO A 55 -4.39 5.29 5.28
N SER A 56 -5.71 5.22 5.43
CA SER A 56 -6.61 6.09 4.68
C SER A 56 -6.43 7.53 5.17
N GLU A 57 -6.51 8.51 4.27
CA GLU A 57 -6.31 9.94 4.61
C GLU A 57 -7.26 10.45 5.72
N GLY A 58 -8.29 9.69 6.09
CA GLY A 58 -9.19 9.98 7.22
C GLY A 58 -8.71 9.50 8.61
N SER A 59 -7.64 8.72 8.71
CA SER A 59 -7.15 8.20 10.01
C SER A 59 -6.22 9.16 10.76
N SER A 60 -5.91 10.33 10.21
CA SER A 60 -5.00 11.31 10.84
C SER A 60 -5.66 12.17 11.95
N GLY A 61 -6.90 11.89 12.35
CA GLY A 61 -7.64 12.84 13.19
C GLY A 61 -8.69 12.26 14.12
N ARG A 62 -8.37 11.26 14.97
CA ARG A 62 -9.15 11.06 16.20
C ARG A 62 -8.40 10.29 17.29
N HIS A 63 -7.50 10.97 17.97
CA HIS A 63 -7.24 10.71 19.39
C HIS A 63 -6.83 12.03 20.05
N ARG A 64 -7.79 12.65 20.72
CA ARG A 64 -7.57 13.57 21.83
C ARG A 64 -8.49 13.14 22.95
#